data_AF-F9ZNU3-F1
#
_entry.id   AF-F9ZNU3-F1
#
_cell.length_a   1.000
_cell.length_b   1.000
_cell.length_c   1.000
_cell.angle_alpha   90.00
_cell.angle_beta   90.00
_cell.angle_gamma   90.00
#
_symmetry.space_group_name_H-M   'P 1'
#
loop_
_entity.id
_entity.type
_entity.pdbx_description
1 polymer ?
#
loop_
_entity_poly.entity_id
_entity_poly.type
_entity_poly.pdbx_seq_one_letter_code
_entity_poly.pdbx_strand_id
1 'polypeptide(L)'
;MPTRMMQRNNIVNGFVLVNDEATNKALAAAKEEVGEAAWKQGHSEEREKIARAKLKEQGVRYETELSGKLDKVDVAETQAKGTTFKKLRVTLEQDNGDKVILSADLNSEYAQRLLPKLESVEPGQKITIGGFATKVERDGREFTNHVATIKDEQGQEIKAKENHFEKAQEEVKKAQEPMIASGSGKNKMVMNKIAESAREKYFEGLAQNIAGRFPERERTSPPRLESHMQTQDGTWHSASLYVDQEGKPKGTVFVQNQEANIKEVYPVEYKERESKAGNPMLSASVTREDGSKLYVNIVPNENQHTGERYLSAMFAQKTPDMEKAQTIEGRGGSLKANETMLKQGEQNRTVQYVQDRFAVNPLENARGQDKAKEAQAVAMGR
;
A
#
# COMPACT_ATOMS: atom_id res chain seq x y z
N MET A 1 12.02 0.26 12.36
CA MET A 1 11.28 1.45 12.85
C MET A 1 9.84 1.04 13.10
N PRO A 2 9.33 1.09 14.34
CA PRO A 2 7.95 0.77 14.61
C PRO A 2 7.03 1.76 13.86
N THR A 3 6.03 1.20 13.19
CA THR A 3 5.01 1.97 12.48
C THR A 3 3.67 1.65 13.12
N ARG A 4 2.99 2.67 13.64
CA ARG A 4 1.66 2.51 14.23
C ARG A 4 0.61 3.07 13.28
N MET A 5 -0.42 2.28 13.03
CA MET A 5 -1.50 2.66 12.14
C MET A 5 -2.70 3.05 12.99
N MET A 6 -3.19 4.26 12.77
CA MET A 6 -4.29 4.87 13.50
C MET A 6 -5.44 5.09 12.52
N GLN A 7 -6.69 4.79 12.90
CA GLN A 7 -7.86 5.12 12.10
C GLN A 7 -8.66 6.23 12.74
N ARG A 8 -9.21 7.13 11.91
CA ARG A 8 -10.27 8.05 12.36
C ARG A 8 -11.51 7.24 12.72
N ASN A 9 -11.94 7.29 13.97
CA ASN A 9 -13.17 6.66 14.43
C ASN A 9 -14.22 7.72 14.79
N ASN A 10 -15.28 7.82 13.97
CA ASN A 10 -16.30 8.85 14.12
C ASN A 10 -17.05 8.80 15.46
N ILE A 11 -17.27 7.60 16.03
CA ILE A 11 -17.96 7.45 17.32
C ILE A 11 -17.07 7.93 18.47
N VAL A 12 -15.81 7.50 18.50
CA VAL A 12 -14.82 7.90 19.52
C VAL A 12 -14.47 9.38 19.40
N ASN A 13 -14.74 9.97 18.23
CA ASN A 13 -14.34 11.31 17.88
C ASN A 13 -12.84 11.55 18.10
N GLY A 14 -12.02 10.57 17.69
CA GLY A 14 -10.58 10.60 17.73
C GLY A 14 -9.96 9.56 16.79
N PHE A 15 -8.71 9.20 17.10
CA PHE A 15 -7.88 8.23 16.40
C PHE A 15 -7.60 7.04 17.32
N VAL A 16 -7.82 5.85 16.81
CA VAL A 16 -7.60 4.58 17.53
C VAL A 16 -6.72 3.66 16.71
N LEU A 17 -6.04 2.71 17.36
CA LEU A 17 -5.19 1.75 16.64
C LEU A 17 -6.01 0.87 15.69
N VAL A 18 -5.42 0.57 14.54
CA VAL A 18 -5.98 -0.36 13.55
C VAL A 18 -5.50 -1.77 13.86
N ASN A 19 -6.39 -2.76 13.74
CA ASN A 19 -6.12 -4.18 13.98
C ASN A 19 -5.59 -4.50 15.40
N ASP A 20 -5.90 -3.64 16.37
CA ASP A 20 -5.59 -3.87 17.77
C ASP A 20 -6.75 -4.58 18.46
N GLU A 21 -6.48 -5.75 19.06
CA GLU A 21 -7.48 -6.62 19.67
C GLU A 21 -8.22 -5.90 20.82
N ALA A 22 -7.48 -5.20 21.67
CA ALA A 22 -8.06 -4.46 22.80
C ALA A 22 -8.98 -3.34 22.32
N THR A 23 -8.56 -2.59 21.29
CA THR A 23 -9.38 -1.57 20.61
C THR A 23 -10.66 -2.18 20.04
N ASN A 24 -10.56 -3.29 19.30
CA ASN A 24 -11.70 -3.95 18.69
C ASN A 24 -12.69 -4.47 19.75
N LYS A 25 -12.19 -5.06 20.84
CA LYS A 25 -13.00 -5.52 21.96
C LYS A 25 -13.71 -4.36 22.67
N ALA A 26 -13.01 -3.26 22.91
CA ALA A 26 -13.60 -2.06 23.52
C ALA A 26 -14.72 -1.46 22.65
N LEU A 27 -14.49 -1.36 21.33
CA LEU A 27 -15.49 -0.84 20.40
C LEU A 27 -16.69 -1.79 20.23
N ALA A 28 -16.47 -3.11 20.30
CA ALA A 28 -17.56 -4.09 20.30
C ALA A 28 -18.42 -3.97 21.56
N ALA A 29 -17.79 -3.85 22.75
CA ALA A 29 -18.51 -3.64 24.01
C ALA A 29 -19.28 -2.31 24.02
N ALA A 30 -18.70 -1.23 23.47
CA ALA A 30 -19.40 0.04 23.31
C ALA A 30 -20.61 -0.07 22.38
N LYS A 31 -20.46 -0.82 21.28
CA LYS A 31 -21.56 -1.08 20.33
C LYS A 31 -22.68 -1.90 20.95
N GLU A 32 -22.35 -2.88 21.80
CA GLU A 32 -23.33 -3.68 22.53
C GLU A 32 -24.14 -2.82 23.49
N GLU A 33 -23.48 -1.94 24.25
CA GLU A 33 -24.13 -1.03 25.21
C GLU A 33 -25.00 0.03 24.51
N VAL A 34 -24.51 0.62 23.42
CA VAL A 34 -25.27 1.61 22.63
C VAL A 34 -26.44 0.98 21.87
N GLY A 35 -26.30 -0.29 21.48
CA GLY A 35 -27.23 -0.99 20.59
C GLY A 35 -26.95 -0.71 19.10
N GLU A 36 -27.21 -1.70 18.25
CA GLU A 36 -26.82 -1.67 16.83
C GLU A 36 -27.50 -0.54 16.03
N ALA A 37 -28.79 -0.29 16.30
CA ALA A 37 -29.56 0.74 15.58
C ALA A 37 -29.00 2.14 15.86
N ALA A 38 -28.75 2.47 17.12
CA ALA A 38 -28.14 3.73 17.51
C ALA A 38 -26.69 3.79 17.02
N TRP A 39 -25.91 2.70 17.07
CA TRP A 39 -24.54 2.71 16.54
C TRP A 39 -24.48 3.09 15.05
N LYS A 40 -25.41 2.58 14.23
CA LYS A 40 -25.49 2.87 12.79
C LYS A 40 -25.84 4.33 12.48
N GLN A 41 -26.43 5.07 13.41
CA GLN A 41 -26.74 6.48 13.24
C GLN A 41 -25.51 7.41 13.40
N GLY A 42 -24.31 6.87 13.66
CA GLY A 42 -23.07 7.65 13.69
C GLY A 42 -22.77 8.31 15.03
N HIS A 43 -22.18 9.51 15.01
CA HIS A 43 -21.70 10.18 16.23
C HIS A 43 -22.81 10.87 17.03
N SER A 44 -22.69 10.84 18.35
CA SER A 44 -23.33 11.78 19.29
C SER A 44 -22.46 11.89 20.53
N GLU A 45 -22.63 12.93 21.34
CA GLU A 45 -21.92 13.10 22.62
C GLU A 45 -22.08 11.91 23.57
N GLU A 46 -23.28 11.34 23.68
CA GLU A 46 -23.54 10.18 24.54
C GLU A 46 -22.76 8.93 24.07
N ARG A 47 -22.91 8.56 22.80
CA ARG A 47 -22.15 7.46 22.18
C ARG A 47 -20.64 7.66 22.25
N GLU A 48 -20.16 8.90 22.09
CA GLU A 48 -18.73 9.23 22.27
C GLU A 48 -18.28 8.94 23.69
N LYS A 49 -19.06 9.37 24.70
CA LYS A 49 -18.76 9.12 26.11
C LYS A 49 -18.72 7.63 26.43
N ILE A 50 -19.69 6.86 25.94
CA ILE A 50 -19.75 5.40 26.13
C ILE A 50 -18.53 4.74 25.48
N ALA A 51 -18.23 5.07 24.22
CA ALA A 51 -17.10 4.48 23.50
C ALA A 51 -15.75 4.79 24.17
N ARG A 52 -15.54 6.04 24.63
CA ARG A 52 -14.33 6.44 25.35
C ARG A 52 -14.22 5.78 26.72
N ALA A 53 -15.34 5.58 27.42
CA ALA A 53 -15.35 4.85 28.69
C ALA A 53 -14.90 3.39 28.48
N LYS A 54 -15.43 2.70 27.46
CA LYS A 54 -15.02 1.31 27.15
C LYS A 54 -13.57 1.18 26.72
N LEU A 55 -13.05 2.15 25.95
CA LEU A 55 -11.62 2.18 25.62
C LEU A 55 -10.78 2.29 26.89
N LYS A 56 -11.15 3.19 27.81
CA LYS A 56 -10.47 3.38 29.09
C LYS A 56 -10.52 2.12 29.97
N GLU A 57 -11.67 1.46 30.06
CA GLU A 57 -11.84 0.20 30.81
C GLU A 57 -10.92 -0.92 30.31
N GLN A 58 -10.65 -0.97 29.00
CA GLN A 58 -9.75 -1.95 28.38
C GLN A 58 -8.29 -1.47 28.32
N GLY A 59 -7.95 -0.33 28.94
CA GLY A 59 -6.59 0.24 28.92
C GLY A 59 -6.15 0.77 27.54
N VAL A 60 -7.09 0.95 26.61
CA VAL A 60 -6.83 1.41 25.26
C VAL A 60 -6.78 2.93 25.23
N ARG A 61 -5.70 3.48 24.68
CA ARG A 61 -5.57 4.92 24.44
C ARG A 61 -6.18 5.29 23.09
N TYR A 62 -6.79 6.46 23.01
CA TYR A 62 -7.12 7.13 21.77
C TYR A 62 -6.43 8.49 21.73
N GLU A 63 -6.21 9.00 20.52
CA GLU A 63 -5.62 10.31 20.28
C GLU A 63 -6.65 11.24 19.67
N THR A 64 -6.63 12.52 20.06
CA THR A 64 -7.46 13.56 19.41
C THR A 64 -6.70 14.29 18.31
N GLU A 65 -5.37 14.19 18.35
CA GLU A 65 -4.44 14.83 17.41
C GLU A 65 -3.26 13.88 17.14
N LEU A 66 -2.74 13.90 15.92
CA LEU A 66 -1.53 13.19 15.48
C LEU A 66 -0.54 14.23 14.97
N SER A 67 0.67 14.27 15.52
CA SER A 67 1.70 15.23 15.13
C SER A 67 2.90 14.55 14.50
N GLY A 68 3.61 15.22 13.61
CA GLY A 68 4.88 14.74 13.02
C GLY A 68 5.20 15.43 11.71
N LYS A 69 6.36 15.10 11.13
CA LYS A 69 6.74 15.57 9.80
C LYS A 69 5.95 14.82 8.75
N LEU A 70 5.30 15.54 7.83
CA LEU A 70 4.53 14.94 6.75
C LEU A 70 5.46 14.16 5.82
N ASP A 71 5.47 12.84 5.93
CA ASP A 71 6.37 11.94 5.20
C ASP A 71 5.76 11.46 3.89
N LYS A 72 4.46 11.15 3.90
CA LYS A 72 3.77 10.57 2.74
C LYS A 72 2.27 10.78 2.80
N VAL A 73 1.64 10.90 1.63
CA VAL A 73 0.19 10.75 1.43
C VAL A 73 -0.03 9.72 0.33
N ASP A 74 -0.93 8.75 0.53
CA ASP A 74 -1.36 7.83 -0.52
C ASP A 74 -2.82 7.37 -0.37
N VAL A 75 -3.28 6.64 -1.39
CA VAL A 75 -4.57 5.93 -1.37
C VAL A 75 -4.27 4.44 -1.36
N ALA A 76 -4.86 3.72 -0.42
CA ALA A 76 -4.77 2.28 -0.30
C ALA A 76 -6.15 1.64 -0.45
N GLU A 77 -6.23 0.52 -1.16
CA GLU A 77 -7.46 -0.26 -1.23
C GLU A 77 -7.50 -1.30 -0.11
N THR A 78 -8.66 -1.46 0.51
CA THR A 78 -8.91 -2.47 1.55
C THR A 78 -10.17 -3.23 1.20
N GLN A 79 -10.18 -4.54 1.44
CA GLN A 79 -11.37 -5.37 1.24
C GLN A 79 -12.02 -5.71 2.57
N ALA A 80 -13.32 -5.51 2.69
CA ALA A 80 -14.11 -6.02 3.81
C ALA A 80 -15.46 -6.53 3.28
N LYS A 81 -15.79 -7.79 3.63
CA LYS A 81 -17.06 -8.45 3.23
C LYS A 81 -17.34 -8.38 1.72
N GLY A 82 -16.31 -8.59 0.89
CA GLY A 82 -16.40 -8.56 -0.57
C GLY A 82 -16.56 -7.16 -1.19
N THR A 83 -16.52 -6.10 -0.37
CA THR A 83 -16.53 -4.70 -0.85
C THR A 83 -15.13 -4.11 -0.73
N THR A 84 -14.69 -3.42 -1.79
CA THR A 84 -13.44 -2.65 -1.79
C THR A 84 -13.73 -1.23 -1.27
N PHE A 85 -12.90 -0.79 -0.33
CA PHE A 85 -12.93 0.56 0.24
C PHE A 85 -11.59 1.24 -0.02
N LYS A 86 -11.62 2.46 -0.54
CA LYS A 86 -10.43 3.30 -0.69
C LYS A 86 -10.18 4.04 0.62
N LYS A 87 -8.94 3.96 1.10
CA LYS A 87 -8.47 4.60 2.33
C LYS A 87 -7.46 5.68 1.97
N LEU A 88 -7.68 6.89 2.45
CA LEU A 88 -6.63 7.89 2.56
C LEU A 88 -5.63 7.44 3.62
N ARG A 89 -4.34 7.46 3.29
CA ARG A 89 -3.23 7.30 4.23
C ARG A 89 -2.41 8.56 4.31
N VAL A 90 -2.09 8.97 5.53
CA VAL A 90 -1.15 10.07 5.79
C VAL A 90 -0.10 9.56 6.78
N THR A 91 1.15 9.54 6.35
CA THR A 91 2.29 9.11 7.17
C THR A 91 2.95 10.33 7.78
N LEU A 92 3.08 10.31 9.10
CA LEU A 92 3.78 11.30 9.90
C LEU A 92 5.01 10.66 10.54
N GLU A 93 6.18 11.18 10.23
CA GLU A 93 7.45 10.80 10.86
C GLU A 93 7.61 11.56 12.18
N GLN A 94 7.84 10.82 13.26
CA GLN A 94 8.08 11.35 14.60
C GLN A 94 9.54 11.77 14.77
N ASP A 95 9.82 12.61 15.76
CA ASP A 95 11.19 13.10 16.03
C ASP A 95 12.17 11.95 16.41
N ASN A 96 11.66 10.81 16.90
CA ASN A 96 12.44 9.62 17.21
C ASN A 96 12.62 8.64 16.01
N GLY A 97 12.14 9.00 14.83
CA GLY A 97 12.18 8.17 13.62
C GLY A 97 11.02 7.17 13.48
N ASP A 98 10.12 7.08 14.47
CA ASP A 98 8.92 6.25 14.37
C ASP A 98 7.93 6.84 13.36
N LYS A 99 7.04 6.00 12.82
CA LYS A 99 6.02 6.44 11.87
C LYS A 99 4.62 6.22 12.41
N VAL A 100 3.75 7.21 12.17
CA VAL A 100 2.32 7.13 12.43
C VAL A 100 1.58 7.24 11.12
N ILE A 101 0.75 6.26 10.81
CA ILE A 101 -0.08 6.27 9.60
C ILE A 101 -1.52 6.51 10.00
N LEU A 102 -2.04 7.70 9.71
CA LEU A 102 -3.47 7.96 9.74
C LEU A 102 -4.15 7.22 8.58
N SER A 103 -5.24 6.52 8.87
CA SER A 103 -6.16 5.92 7.92
C SER A 103 -7.54 6.56 8.07
N ALA A 104 -8.11 6.99 6.96
CA ALA A 104 -9.51 7.38 6.90
C ALA A 104 -10.15 6.84 5.62
N ASP A 105 -11.44 6.50 5.66
CA ASP A 105 -12.18 6.19 4.43
C ASP A 105 -12.17 7.41 3.51
N LEU A 106 -11.77 7.22 2.24
CA LEU A 106 -11.65 8.32 1.28
C LEU A 106 -13.01 8.96 0.99
N ASN A 107 -14.08 8.17 1.03
CA ASN A 107 -15.45 8.66 0.90
C ASN A 107 -15.98 9.37 2.18
N SER A 108 -15.23 9.37 3.28
CA SER A 108 -15.65 10.05 4.51
C SER A 108 -15.51 11.56 4.39
N GLU A 109 -16.44 12.29 5.01
CA GLU A 109 -16.36 13.76 5.08
C GLU A 109 -15.04 14.23 5.71
N TYR A 110 -14.55 13.52 6.72
CA TYR A 110 -13.28 13.83 7.37
C TYR A 110 -12.11 13.78 6.37
N ALA A 111 -11.98 12.71 5.59
CA ALA A 111 -10.90 12.60 4.59
C ALA A 111 -11.01 13.66 3.49
N GLN A 112 -12.24 13.93 3.03
CA GLN A 112 -12.53 14.93 2.00
C GLN A 112 -12.27 16.37 2.48
N ARG A 113 -12.38 16.64 3.79
CA ARG A 113 -11.97 17.91 4.40
C ARG A 113 -10.47 18.00 4.68
N LEU A 114 -9.83 16.86 4.96
CA LEU A 114 -8.40 16.79 5.26
C LEU A 114 -7.54 16.99 4.01
N LEU A 115 -7.89 16.35 2.89
CA LEU A 115 -7.12 16.41 1.64
C LEU A 115 -6.85 17.84 1.11
N PRO A 116 -7.87 18.72 1.00
CA PRO A 116 -7.66 20.13 0.64
C PRO A 116 -6.64 20.87 1.51
N LYS A 117 -6.59 20.55 2.81
CA LYS A 117 -5.61 21.15 3.72
C LYS A 117 -4.23 20.56 3.50
N LEU A 118 -4.13 19.24 3.28
CA LEU A 118 -2.86 18.57 2.97
C LEU A 118 -2.22 19.11 1.67
N GLU A 119 -3.02 19.52 0.68
CA GLU A 119 -2.51 20.20 -0.53
C GLU A 119 -1.74 21.50 -0.22
N SER A 120 -2.02 22.10 0.94
CA SER A 120 -1.37 23.33 1.41
C SER A 120 -0.12 23.08 2.25
N VAL A 121 0.19 21.82 2.57
CA VAL A 121 1.34 21.42 3.37
C VAL A 121 2.48 20.97 2.44
N GLU A 122 3.71 21.35 2.78
CA GLU A 122 4.91 20.91 2.06
C GLU A 122 5.44 19.56 2.59
N PRO A 123 6.02 18.69 1.74
CA PRO A 123 6.68 17.47 2.19
C PRO A 123 7.75 17.75 3.26
N GLY A 124 7.74 16.96 4.33
CA GLY A 124 8.65 17.10 5.47
C GLY A 124 8.25 18.19 6.49
N GLN A 125 7.24 19.01 6.21
CA GLN A 125 6.73 20.01 7.15
C GLN A 125 6.15 19.33 8.39
N LYS A 126 6.52 19.84 9.58
CA LYS A 126 5.93 19.39 10.85
C LYS A 126 4.50 19.94 10.96
N ILE A 127 3.55 19.03 11.14
CA ILE A 127 2.12 19.35 11.25
C ILE A 127 1.46 18.58 12.38
N THR A 128 0.32 19.08 12.84
CA THR A 128 -0.60 18.39 13.76
C THR A 128 -1.95 18.22 13.08
N ILE A 129 -2.33 16.98 12.82
CA ILE A 129 -3.62 16.60 12.25
C ILE A 129 -4.59 16.31 13.39
N GLY A 130 -5.77 16.94 13.37
CA GLY A 130 -6.82 16.72 14.35
C GLY A 130 -8.18 16.53 13.69
N GLY A 131 -9.18 16.24 14.51
CA GLY A 131 -10.56 16.18 14.04
C GLY A 131 -11.56 16.16 15.17
N PHE A 132 -12.72 16.74 14.92
CA PHE A 132 -13.83 16.78 15.87
C PHE A 132 -15.17 16.76 15.15
N ALA A 133 -16.22 16.35 15.85
CA ALA A 133 -17.59 16.41 15.38
C ALA A 133 -18.23 17.74 15.78
N THR A 134 -19.00 18.33 14.87
CA THR A 134 -19.81 19.54 15.15
C THR A 134 -21.23 19.33 14.69
N LYS A 135 -22.20 19.73 15.51
CA LYS A 135 -23.61 19.75 15.12
C LYS A 135 -23.87 20.93 14.20
N VAL A 136 -24.64 20.71 13.14
CA VAL A 136 -25.15 21.74 12.25
C VAL A 136 -26.62 21.50 11.98
N GLU A 137 -27.41 22.57 12.01
CA GLU A 137 -28.82 22.52 11.65
C GLU A 137 -28.98 22.86 10.17
N ARG A 138 -29.73 22.03 9.44
CA ARG A 138 -30.13 22.29 8.04
C ARG A 138 -31.57 21.86 7.86
N ASP A 139 -32.41 22.75 7.34
CA ASP A 139 -33.83 22.49 7.07
C ASP A 139 -34.60 21.91 8.29
N GLY A 140 -34.30 22.42 9.49
CA GLY A 140 -34.91 21.97 10.75
C GLY A 140 -34.48 20.57 11.20
N ARG A 141 -33.38 20.03 10.66
CA ARG A 141 -32.77 18.75 11.07
C ARG A 141 -31.34 18.97 11.52
N GLU A 142 -30.96 18.30 12.60
CA GLU A 142 -29.57 18.28 13.06
C GLU A 142 -28.75 17.23 12.30
N PHE A 143 -27.57 17.64 11.86
CA PHE A 143 -26.57 16.79 11.24
C PHE A 143 -25.26 16.91 12.01
N THR A 144 -24.44 15.86 11.97
CA THR A 144 -23.07 15.91 12.49
C THR A 144 -22.09 16.03 11.35
N ASN A 145 -21.33 17.13 11.32
CA ASN A 145 -20.19 17.25 10.43
C ASN A 145 -18.93 16.75 11.13
N HIS A 146 -18.10 16.01 10.40
CA HIS A 146 -16.78 15.60 10.88
C HIS A 146 -15.70 16.54 10.34
N VAL A 147 -15.24 17.46 11.18
CA VAL A 147 -14.22 18.45 10.85
C VAL A 147 -12.83 17.82 10.91
N ALA A 148 -11.97 18.19 9.95
CA ALA A 148 -10.54 17.90 9.96
C ALA A 148 -9.76 19.20 10.17
N THR A 149 -8.71 19.16 10.99
CA THR A 149 -7.80 20.27 11.24
C THR A 149 -6.38 19.89 10.88
N ILE A 150 -5.61 20.85 10.39
CA ILE A 150 -4.16 20.73 10.27
C ILE A 150 -3.57 22.01 10.84
N LYS A 151 -2.70 21.89 11.84
CA LYS A 151 -1.93 23.00 12.39
C LYS A 151 -0.47 22.88 11.99
N ASP A 152 0.19 24.00 11.79
CA ASP A 152 1.65 24.06 11.64
C ASP A 152 2.38 23.90 12.98
N GLU A 153 3.71 24.02 12.96
CA GLU A 153 4.56 23.90 14.15
C GLU A 153 4.28 25.00 15.19
N GLN A 154 3.76 26.15 14.77
CA GLN A 154 3.35 27.27 15.61
C GLN A 154 1.92 27.11 16.17
N GLY A 155 1.21 26.05 15.77
CA GLY A 155 -0.18 25.79 16.17
C GLY A 155 -1.22 26.58 15.37
N GLN A 156 -0.81 27.26 14.28
CA GLN A 156 -1.73 27.99 13.40
C GLN A 156 -2.39 27.03 12.41
N GLU A 157 -3.71 27.19 12.23
CA GLU A 157 -4.48 26.36 11.31
C GLU A 157 -4.10 26.61 9.84
N ILE A 158 -3.68 25.55 9.16
CA ILE A 158 -3.44 25.51 7.72
C ILE A 158 -4.79 25.35 7.01
N LYS A 159 -5.15 26.38 6.23
CA LYS A 159 -6.38 26.40 5.43
C LYS A 159 -6.15 25.75 4.07
N ALA A 160 -7.23 25.27 3.46
CA ALA A 160 -7.19 24.82 2.08
C ALA A 160 -6.97 26.01 1.13
N LYS A 161 -6.14 25.81 0.09
CA LYS A 161 -5.89 26.80 -0.97
C LYS A 161 -7.13 27.03 -1.83
N GLU A 162 -7.86 25.97 -2.16
CA GLU A 162 -9.00 26.00 -3.07
C GLU A 162 -10.27 25.40 -2.45
N ASN A 163 -11.42 25.75 -3.02
CA ASN A 163 -12.70 25.15 -2.65
C ASN A 163 -12.95 23.84 -3.41
N HIS A 164 -12.27 22.77 -2.98
CA HIS A 164 -12.39 21.45 -3.61
C HIS A 164 -13.80 20.84 -3.51
N PHE A 165 -14.65 21.29 -2.58
CA PHE A 165 -16.03 20.80 -2.49
C PHE A 165 -16.89 21.31 -3.66
N GLU A 166 -16.71 22.56 -4.09
CA GLU A 166 -17.37 23.10 -5.27
C GLU A 166 -16.89 22.38 -6.54
N LYS A 167 -15.58 22.20 -6.70
CA LYS A 167 -15.00 21.45 -7.83
C LYS A 167 -15.49 20.01 -7.88
N ALA A 168 -15.54 19.31 -6.75
CA ALA A 168 -16.10 17.97 -6.68
C ALA A 168 -17.59 17.95 -7.06
N GLN A 169 -18.36 18.97 -6.66
CA GLN A 169 -19.77 19.08 -6.99
C GLN A 169 -19.99 19.34 -8.49
N GLU A 170 -19.10 20.06 -9.16
CA GLU A 170 -19.10 20.21 -10.62
C GLU A 170 -18.88 18.86 -11.32
N GLU A 171 -17.91 18.07 -10.88
CA GLU A 171 -17.68 16.72 -11.41
C GLU A 171 -18.87 15.78 -11.17
N VAL A 172 -19.55 15.91 -10.02
CA VAL A 172 -20.80 15.19 -9.76
C VAL A 172 -21.89 15.58 -10.75
N LYS A 173 -22.08 16.88 -11.03
CA LYS A 173 -23.08 17.36 -12.00
C LYS A 173 -22.78 16.80 -13.39
N LYS A 174 -21.53 16.92 -13.85
CA LYS A 174 -21.09 16.35 -15.14
C LYS A 174 -21.34 14.84 -15.22
N ALA A 175 -21.06 14.09 -14.16
CA ALA A 175 -21.29 12.65 -14.12
C ALA A 175 -22.79 12.27 -14.13
N GLN A 176 -23.65 13.14 -13.61
CA GLN A 176 -25.10 12.95 -13.54
C GLN A 176 -25.86 13.34 -14.82
N GLU A 177 -25.30 14.27 -15.62
CA GLU A 177 -25.91 14.79 -16.85
C GLU A 177 -26.41 13.69 -17.82
N PRO A 178 -25.63 12.64 -18.15
CA PRO A 178 -26.10 11.59 -19.06
C PRO A 178 -27.32 10.84 -18.54
N MET A 179 -27.42 10.64 -17.22
CA MET A 179 -28.53 9.93 -16.58
C MET A 179 -29.80 10.80 -16.51
N ILE A 180 -29.63 12.12 -16.42
CA ILE A 180 -30.74 13.09 -16.52
C ILE A 180 -31.25 13.14 -17.95
N ALA A 181 -30.35 13.24 -18.93
CA ALA A 181 -30.69 13.30 -20.35
C ALA A 181 -31.41 12.04 -20.86
N SER A 182 -31.09 10.86 -20.30
CA SER A 182 -31.76 9.60 -20.60
C SER A 182 -33.11 9.39 -19.89
N GLY A 183 -33.62 10.40 -19.17
CA GLY A 183 -34.89 10.35 -18.45
C GLY A 183 -34.84 9.60 -17.11
N SER A 184 -33.67 9.08 -16.72
CA SER A 184 -33.48 8.31 -15.49
C SER A 184 -33.09 9.15 -14.26
N GLY A 185 -33.01 10.48 -14.41
CA GLY A 185 -32.61 11.42 -13.34
C GLY A 185 -33.51 11.45 -12.10
N LYS A 186 -34.70 10.82 -12.17
CA LYS A 186 -35.61 10.68 -11.01
C LYS A 186 -35.23 9.53 -10.07
N ASN A 187 -34.36 8.62 -10.48
CA ASN A 187 -33.93 7.49 -9.65
C ASN A 187 -32.87 7.95 -8.61
N LYS A 188 -33.33 8.39 -7.44
CA LYS A 188 -32.47 8.91 -6.36
C LYS A 188 -31.34 7.95 -5.97
N MET A 189 -31.60 6.64 -5.95
CA MET A 189 -30.59 5.65 -5.58
C MET A 189 -29.43 5.62 -6.58
N VAL A 190 -29.75 5.62 -7.88
CA VAL A 190 -28.73 5.63 -8.94
C VAL A 190 -27.99 6.97 -8.96
N MET A 191 -28.70 8.09 -8.85
CA MET A 191 -28.10 9.43 -8.82
C MET A 191 -27.14 9.62 -7.65
N ASN A 192 -27.49 9.10 -6.47
CA ASN A 192 -26.62 9.15 -5.29
C ASN A 192 -25.36 8.30 -5.49
N LYS A 193 -25.47 7.08 -6.05
CA LYS A 193 -24.30 6.25 -6.34
C LYS A 193 -23.34 6.91 -7.35
N ILE A 194 -23.89 7.54 -8.40
CA ILE A 194 -23.09 8.31 -9.37
C ILE A 194 -22.38 9.47 -8.65
N ALA A 195 -23.10 10.20 -7.81
CA ALA A 195 -22.51 11.31 -7.05
C ALA A 195 -21.41 10.86 -6.08
N GLU A 196 -21.62 9.77 -5.34
CA GLU A 196 -20.63 9.18 -4.45
C GLU A 196 -19.37 8.77 -5.20
N SER A 197 -19.53 8.06 -6.32
CA SER A 197 -18.41 7.60 -7.16
C SER A 197 -17.63 8.76 -7.80
N ALA A 198 -18.33 9.74 -8.37
CA ALA A 198 -17.68 10.91 -8.98
C ALA A 198 -16.92 11.74 -7.93
N ARG A 199 -17.51 11.93 -6.75
CA ARG A 199 -16.86 12.63 -5.64
C ARG A 199 -15.64 11.86 -5.12
N GLU A 200 -15.75 10.55 -4.90
CA GLU A 200 -14.64 9.72 -4.46
C GLU A 200 -13.48 9.77 -5.47
N LYS A 201 -13.78 9.67 -6.78
CA LYS A 201 -12.79 9.77 -7.86
C LYS A 201 -12.08 11.13 -7.88
N TYR A 202 -12.81 12.21 -7.65
CA TYR A 202 -12.21 13.55 -7.56
C TYR A 202 -11.18 13.63 -6.42
N PHE A 203 -11.57 13.20 -5.21
CA PHE A 203 -10.68 13.23 -4.05
C PHE A 203 -9.54 12.20 -4.13
N GLU A 204 -9.74 11.09 -4.82
CA GLU A 204 -8.66 10.17 -5.19
C GLU A 204 -7.62 10.87 -6.07
N GLY A 205 -8.05 11.58 -7.11
CA GLY A 205 -7.17 12.38 -7.96
C GLY A 205 -6.42 13.45 -7.18
N LEU A 206 -7.09 14.14 -6.25
CA LEU A 206 -6.44 15.11 -5.36
C LEU A 206 -5.38 14.44 -4.47
N ALA A 207 -5.69 13.28 -3.90
CA ALA A 207 -4.72 12.52 -3.10
C ALA A 207 -3.51 12.08 -3.93
N GLN A 208 -3.72 11.66 -5.18
CA GLN A 208 -2.64 11.30 -6.12
C GLN A 208 -1.78 12.50 -6.50
N ASN A 209 -2.39 13.67 -6.75
CA ASN A 209 -1.67 14.92 -7.01
C ASN A 209 -0.80 15.31 -5.81
N ILE A 210 -1.35 15.21 -4.59
CA ILE A 210 -0.59 15.45 -3.37
C ILE A 210 0.55 14.44 -3.24
N ALA A 211 0.28 13.15 -3.48
CA ALA A 211 1.28 12.09 -3.42
C ALA A 211 2.46 12.34 -4.39
N GLY A 212 2.18 12.88 -5.58
CA GLY A 212 3.19 13.22 -6.58
C GLY A 212 4.16 14.35 -6.18
N ARG A 213 3.85 15.12 -5.12
CA ARG A 213 4.76 16.16 -4.57
C ARG A 213 5.84 15.58 -3.68
N PHE A 214 5.59 14.40 -3.11
CA PHE A 214 6.61 13.74 -2.32
C PHE A 214 7.66 13.21 -3.30
N PRO A 215 8.96 13.49 -3.07
CA PRO A 215 9.98 12.79 -3.83
C PRO A 215 9.66 11.30 -3.69
N GLU A 216 9.83 10.56 -4.77
CA GLU A 216 9.77 9.10 -4.74
C GLU A 216 10.91 8.64 -3.83
N ARG A 217 10.74 8.79 -2.51
CA ARG A 217 11.51 8.10 -1.49
C ARG A 217 11.24 6.68 -1.87
N GLU A 218 12.23 6.06 -2.51
CA GLU A 218 12.21 4.66 -2.92
C GLU A 218 11.35 3.95 -1.90
N ARG A 219 10.19 3.42 -2.31
CA ARG A 219 9.41 2.54 -1.45
C ARG A 219 10.45 1.59 -0.90
N THR A 220 10.86 1.75 0.37
CA THR A 220 12.00 1.00 0.91
C THR A 220 11.54 -0.42 0.83
N SER A 221 11.96 -1.06 -0.25
CA SER A 221 11.34 -2.29 -0.67
C SER A 221 11.70 -3.27 0.43
N PRO A 222 10.76 -4.07 0.94
CA PRO A 222 11.10 -5.05 1.97
C PRO A 222 12.36 -5.80 1.53
N PRO A 223 13.27 -6.08 2.47
CA PRO A 223 14.57 -6.65 2.13
C PRO A 223 14.34 -7.96 1.38
N ARG A 224 14.67 -7.95 0.09
CA ARG A 224 14.40 -9.07 -0.82
C ARG A 224 15.47 -9.15 -1.88
N LEU A 225 15.58 -10.34 -2.46
CA LEU A 225 16.28 -10.55 -3.71
C LEU A 225 15.34 -10.26 -4.88
N GLU A 226 15.86 -9.70 -5.95
CA GLU A 226 15.11 -9.31 -7.15
C GLU A 226 15.82 -9.78 -8.40
N SER A 227 15.07 -10.37 -9.31
CA SER A 227 15.53 -10.76 -10.64
C SER A 227 14.66 -10.07 -11.67
N HIS A 228 15.29 -9.59 -12.73
CA HIS A 228 14.63 -9.03 -13.90
C HIS A 228 15.19 -9.71 -15.15
N MET A 229 14.30 -10.27 -15.96
CA MET A 229 14.60 -10.88 -17.25
C MET A 229 13.78 -10.17 -18.32
N GLN A 230 14.44 -9.70 -19.37
CA GLN A 230 13.77 -9.10 -20.52
C GLN A 230 13.80 -10.08 -21.69
N THR A 231 12.62 -10.38 -22.25
CA THR A 231 12.45 -11.19 -23.46
C THR A 231 12.68 -10.34 -24.72
N GLN A 232 12.78 -10.98 -25.88
CA GLN A 232 13.08 -10.29 -27.15
C GLN A 232 12.00 -9.31 -27.60
N ASP A 233 10.74 -9.56 -27.23
CA ASP A 233 9.56 -8.71 -27.49
C ASP A 233 9.45 -7.53 -26.50
N GLY A 234 10.48 -7.31 -25.66
CA GLY A 234 10.51 -6.23 -24.69
C GLY A 234 9.74 -6.51 -23.38
N THR A 235 9.14 -7.69 -23.24
CA THR A 235 8.42 -8.06 -22.01
C THR A 235 9.39 -8.31 -20.85
N TRP A 236 9.13 -7.65 -19.72
CA TRP A 236 9.88 -7.85 -18.48
C TRP A 236 9.19 -8.89 -17.61
N HIS A 237 9.92 -9.96 -17.29
CA HIS A 237 9.58 -10.94 -16.28
C HIS A 237 10.46 -10.72 -15.06
N SER A 238 9.84 -10.37 -13.94
CA SER A 238 10.56 -10.14 -12.69
C SER A 238 10.07 -11.07 -11.60
N ALA A 239 10.99 -11.48 -10.73
CA ALA A 239 10.70 -12.29 -9.56
C ALA A 239 11.41 -11.69 -8.36
N SER A 240 10.74 -11.73 -7.21
CA SER A 240 11.37 -11.39 -5.93
C SER A 240 11.34 -12.57 -4.97
N LEU A 241 12.32 -12.63 -4.08
CA LEU A 241 12.43 -13.65 -3.04
C LEU A 241 12.75 -13.00 -1.70
N TYR A 242 11.95 -13.28 -0.69
CA TYR A 242 12.22 -12.97 0.70
C TYR A 242 11.74 -14.11 1.59
N VAL A 243 12.29 -14.22 2.79
CA VAL A 243 11.84 -15.17 3.81
C VAL A 243 11.02 -14.41 4.84
N ASP A 244 9.80 -14.89 5.11
CA ASP A 244 8.90 -14.24 6.07
C ASP A 244 9.25 -14.55 7.53
N GLN A 245 8.39 -14.09 8.45
CA GLN A 245 8.63 -14.28 9.88
C GLN A 245 8.55 -15.74 10.34
N GLU A 246 7.85 -16.59 9.59
CA GLU A 246 7.67 -18.02 9.83
C GLU A 246 8.77 -18.87 9.17
N GLY A 247 9.71 -18.23 8.44
CA GLY A 247 10.76 -18.94 7.72
C GLY A 247 10.32 -19.45 6.34
N LYS A 248 9.16 -19.03 5.82
CA LYS A 248 8.67 -19.46 4.50
C LYS A 248 9.21 -18.58 3.38
N PRO A 249 9.74 -19.14 2.28
CA PRO A 249 10.18 -18.38 1.13
C PRO A 249 8.96 -17.86 0.34
N LYS A 250 8.84 -16.54 0.23
CA LYS A 250 7.76 -15.83 -0.45
C LYS A 250 8.31 -14.82 -1.44
N GLY A 251 7.43 -14.30 -2.27
CA GLY A 251 7.83 -13.38 -3.32
C GLY A 251 6.70 -12.74 -4.07
N THR A 252 7.07 -12.12 -5.17
CA THR A 252 6.16 -11.55 -6.15
C THR A 252 6.72 -11.83 -7.54
N VAL A 253 5.86 -12.32 -8.43
CA VAL A 253 6.12 -12.42 -9.86
C VAL A 253 5.45 -11.26 -10.55
N PHE A 254 6.19 -10.58 -11.42
CA PHE A 254 5.74 -9.40 -12.13
C PHE A 254 5.99 -9.57 -13.63
N VAL A 255 4.98 -9.25 -14.44
CA VAL A 255 5.10 -9.28 -15.91
C VAL A 255 4.68 -7.92 -16.45
N GLN A 256 5.54 -7.27 -17.21
CA GLN A 256 5.26 -5.94 -17.75
C GLN A 256 5.74 -5.79 -19.19
N ASN A 257 4.87 -5.25 -20.03
CA ASN A 257 5.24 -4.76 -21.35
C ASN A 257 4.48 -3.44 -21.58
N GLN A 258 5.21 -2.33 -21.73
CA GLN A 258 4.59 -1.01 -21.88
C GLN A 258 3.87 -0.87 -23.22
N GLU A 259 4.46 -1.37 -24.30
CA GLU A 259 3.89 -1.28 -25.66
C GLU A 259 2.62 -2.13 -25.80
N ALA A 260 2.62 -3.31 -25.19
CA ALA A 260 1.45 -4.19 -25.16
C ALA A 260 0.45 -3.88 -24.03
N ASN A 261 0.67 -2.83 -23.24
CA ASN A 261 -0.13 -2.46 -22.06
C ASN A 261 -0.35 -3.63 -21.06
N ILE A 262 0.67 -4.46 -20.87
CA ILE A 262 0.66 -5.58 -19.93
C ILE A 262 1.26 -5.10 -18.61
N LYS A 263 0.54 -5.30 -17.50
CA LYS A 263 1.04 -5.09 -16.14
C LYS A 263 0.37 -6.05 -15.17
N GLU A 264 1.06 -7.15 -14.89
CA GLU A 264 0.58 -8.23 -14.02
C GLU A 264 1.45 -8.34 -12.77
N VAL A 265 0.81 -8.55 -11.61
CA VAL A 265 1.51 -8.68 -10.32
C VAL A 265 0.88 -9.82 -9.53
N TYR A 266 1.71 -10.79 -9.13
CA TYR A 266 1.23 -11.98 -8.42
C TYR A 266 2.07 -12.25 -7.16
N PRO A 267 1.47 -12.25 -5.97
CA PRO A 267 2.14 -12.77 -4.78
C PRO A 267 2.33 -14.28 -4.93
N VAL A 268 3.50 -14.80 -4.54
CA VAL A 268 3.80 -16.22 -4.62
C VAL A 268 4.42 -16.73 -3.31
N GLU A 269 4.09 -17.97 -2.97
CA GLU A 269 4.82 -18.77 -1.99
C GLU A 269 5.62 -19.82 -2.75
N TYR A 270 6.92 -19.87 -2.48
CA TYR A 270 7.82 -20.80 -3.12
C TYR A 270 7.82 -22.14 -2.40
N LYS A 271 7.83 -23.22 -3.17
CA LYS A 271 8.03 -24.58 -2.66
C LYS A 271 9.47 -25.02 -2.91
N GLU A 272 10.14 -25.49 -1.87
CA GLU A 272 11.43 -26.18 -2.01
C GLU A 272 11.23 -27.45 -2.86
N ARG A 273 12.12 -27.65 -3.82
CA ARG A 273 12.18 -28.81 -4.72
C ARG A 273 13.62 -29.14 -5.06
N GLU A 274 13.82 -30.32 -5.63
CA GLU A 274 15.09 -30.69 -6.26
C GLU A 274 14.92 -30.77 -7.78
N SER A 275 15.97 -30.34 -8.49
CA SER A 275 16.05 -30.52 -9.94
C SER A 275 16.27 -31.98 -10.29
N LYS A 276 16.10 -32.33 -11.57
CA LYS A 276 16.44 -33.67 -12.05
C LYS A 276 17.91 -34.04 -11.81
N ALA A 277 18.78 -33.05 -11.67
CA ALA A 277 20.19 -33.22 -11.35
C ALA A 277 20.47 -33.23 -9.83
N GLY A 278 19.44 -33.21 -8.98
CA GLY A 278 19.57 -33.19 -7.51
C GLY A 278 19.89 -31.82 -6.91
N ASN A 279 19.89 -30.74 -7.72
CA ASN A 279 20.20 -29.40 -7.21
C ASN A 279 18.97 -28.80 -6.52
N PRO A 280 19.12 -28.17 -5.34
CA PRO A 280 18.01 -27.51 -4.67
C PRO A 280 17.47 -26.36 -5.53
N MET A 281 16.16 -26.19 -5.54
CA MET A 281 15.47 -25.09 -6.20
C MET A 281 14.24 -24.63 -5.41
N LEU A 282 13.77 -23.42 -5.71
CA LEU A 282 12.45 -22.95 -5.33
C LEU A 282 11.56 -22.88 -6.54
N SER A 283 10.30 -23.33 -6.41
CA SER A 283 9.34 -23.31 -7.51
C SER A 283 8.02 -22.69 -7.07
N ALA A 284 7.49 -21.79 -7.89
CA ALA A 284 6.13 -21.28 -7.75
C ALA A 284 5.43 -21.25 -9.11
N SER A 285 4.10 -21.24 -9.08
CA SER A 285 3.28 -21.14 -10.28
C SER A 285 2.07 -20.25 -10.04
N VAL A 286 1.69 -19.50 -11.06
CA VAL A 286 0.52 -18.63 -11.09
C VAL A 286 -0.38 -19.06 -12.23
N THR A 287 -1.69 -19.13 -12.00
CA THR A 287 -2.69 -19.28 -13.06
C THR A 287 -3.23 -17.90 -13.42
N ARG A 288 -3.14 -17.52 -14.69
CA ARG A 288 -3.66 -16.27 -15.23
C ARG A 288 -5.16 -16.38 -15.53
N GLU A 289 -5.80 -15.23 -15.77
CA GLU A 289 -7.23 -15.16 -16.10
C GLU A 289 -7.59 -15.92 -17.38
N ASP A 290 -6.66 -15.95 -18.35
CA ASP A 290 -6.80 -16.71 -19.61
C ASP A 290 -6.61 -18.24 -19.44
N GLY A 291 -6.40 -18.71 -18.21
CA GLY A 291 -6.16 -20.12 -17.88
C GLY A 291 -4.73 -20.59 -18.13
N SER A 292 -3.86 -19.75 -18.70
CA SER A 292 -2.44 -20.07 -18.85
C SER A 292 -1.74 -20.07 -17.48
N LYS A 293 -0.65 -20.84 -17.38
CA LYS A 293 0.16 -20.94 -16.16
C LYS A 293 1.54 -20.37 -16.40
N LEU A 294 1.95 -19.46 -15.52
CA LEU A 294 3.31 -18.95 -15.43
C LEU A 294 4.03 -19.66 -14.30
N TYR A 295 5.17 -20.25 -14.59
CA TYR A 295 6.06 -20.91 -13.64
C TYR A 295 7.30 -20.05 -13.43
N VAL A 296 7.74 -19.98 -12.19
CA VAL A 296 9.03 -19.38 -11.82
C VAL A 296 9.82 -20.38 -10.99
N ASN A 297 11.06 -20.63 -11.39
CA ASN A 297 11.99 -21.46 -10.63
C ASN A 297 13.21 -20.62 -10.26
N ILE A 298 13.58 -20.58 -8.98
CA ILE A 298 14.82 -19.97 -8.51
C ILE A 298 15.83 -21.09 -8.30
N VAL A 299 16.95 -21.01 -9.02
CA VAL A 299 17.98 -22.06 -9.05
C VAL A 299 19.37 -21.47 -8.80
N PRO A 300 20.27 -22.21 -8.13
CA PRO A 300 21.68 -21.84 -8.07
C PRO A 300 22.36 -22.12 -9.39
N ASN A 301 23.24 -21.20 -9.79
CA ASN A 301 24.15 -21.33 -10.93
C ASN A 301 25.55 -20.99 -10.45
N GLU A 302 26.53 -21.35 -11.28
CA GLU A 302 27.93 -21.04 -11.06
C GLU A 302 28.48 -20.37 -12.33
N ASN A 303 29.19 -19.26 -12.14
CA ASN A 303 29.91 -18.64 -13.22
C ASN A 303 31.13 -19.50 -13.56
N GLN A 304 31.16 -20.06 -14.78
CA GLN A 304 32.22 -20.97 -15.21
C GLN A 304 33.62 -20.35 -15.22
N HIS A 305 33.74 -19.02 -15.28
CA HIS A 305 35.03 -18.34 -15.31
C HIS A 305 35.54 -17.95 -13.93
N THR A 306 34.64 -17.58 -13.01
CA THR A 306 35.01 -17.09 -11.67
C THR A 306 34.77 -18.10 -10.55
N GLY A 307 34.00 -19.18 -10.80
CA GLY A 307 33.50 -20.10 -9.77
C GLY A 307 32.44 -19.49 -8.85
N GLU A 308 32.01 -18.25 -9.13
CA GLU A 308 31.07 -17.54 -8.26
C GLU A 308 29.66 -18.12 -8.39
N ARG A 309 29.06 -18.47 -7.25
CA ARG A 309 27.70 -19.03 -7.20
C ARG A 309 26.66 -17.92 -7.03
N TYR A 310 25.60 -17.97 -7.82
CA TYR A 310 24.51 -16.99 -7.77
C TYR A 310 23.15 -17.65 -8.01
N LEU A 311 22.08 -17.01 -7.55
CA LEU A 311 20.72 -17.44 -7.84
C LEU A 311 20.22 -16.79 -9.13
N SER A 312 19.47 -17.53 -9.95
CA SER A 312 18.70 -16.96 -11.06
C SER A 312 17.24 -17.41 -11.02
N ALA A 313 16.35 -16.56 -11.55
CA ALA A 313 14.97 -16.90 -11.79
C ALA A 313 14.81 -17.32 -13.26
N MET A 314 14.29 -18.53 -13.46
CA MET A 314 13.90 -19.07 -14.75
C MET A 314 12.39 -19.06 -14.86
N PHE A 315 11.87 -18.58 -15.98
CA PHE A 315 10.44 -18.48 -16.24
C PHE A 315 10.01 -19.49 -17.30
N ALA A 316 8.81 -20.05 -17.16
CA ALA A 316 8.20 -20.90 -18.17
C ALA A 316 6.70 -20.65 -18.23
N GLN A 317 6.08 -20.81 -19.40
CA GLN A 317 4.64 -20.66 -19.58
C GLN A 317 4.03 -21.94 -20.14
N LYS A 318 2.81 -22.26 -19.71
CA LYS A 318 1.96 -23.29 -20.29
C LYS A 318 0.59 -22.71 -20.58
N THR A 319 0.24 -22.55 -21.84
CA THR A 319 -1.14 -22.20 -22.23
C THR A 319 -2.03 -23.46 -22.25
N PRO A 320 -3.37 -23.33 -22.24
CA PRO A 320 -4.27 -24.48 -22.20
C PRO A 320 -4.11 -25.46 -23.37
N ASP A 321 -3.69 -24.97 -24.52
CA ASP A 321 -3.43 -25.72 -25.76
C ASP A 321 -2.06 -26.42 -25.79
N MET A 322 -1.17 -26.12 -24.84
CA MET A 322 0.16 -26.72 -24.78
C MET A 322 0.16 -27.99 -23.93
N GLU A 323 0.78 -29.06 -24.42
CA GLU A 323 0.98 -30.28 -23.62
C GLU A 323 1.99 -30.06 -22.47
N LYS A 324 3.05 -29.31 -22.74
CA LYS A 324 4.18 -29.06 -21.82
C LYS A 324 4.44 -27.56 -21.69
N ALA A 325 4.94 -27.15 -20.53
CA ALA A 325 5.41 -25.78 -20.35
C ALA A 325 6.64 -25.51 -21.23
N GLN A 326 6.70 -24.34 -21.87
CA GLN A 326 7.88 -23.87 -22.59
C GLN A 326 8.62 -22.85 -21.74
N THR A 327 9.95 -22.94 -21.74
CA THR A 327 10.81 -21.95 -21.11
C THR A 327 10.68 -20.62 -21.83
N ILE A 328 10.62 -19.53 -21.07
CA ILE A 328 10.67 -18.17 -21.59
C ILE A 328 12.14 -17.76 -21.62
N GLU A 329 12.65 -17.50 -22.82
CA GLU A 329 14.05 -17.08 -23.02
C GLU A 329 14.18 -15.55 -22.96
N GLY A 330 15.21 -15.08 -22.26
CA GLY A 330 15.47 -13.65 -22.14
C GLY A 330 16.87 -13.36 -21.60
N ARG A 331 17.22 -12.08 -21.57
CA ARG A 331 18.48 -11.58 -21.00
C ARG A 331 18.26 -11.16 -19.55
N GLY A 332 19.20 -11.51 -18.68
CA GLY A 332 19.15 -11.19 -17.24
C GLY A 332 18.77 -12.40 -16.39
N GLY A 333 17.89 -12.20 -15.41
CA GLY A 333 17.38 -13.29 -14.58
C GLY A 333 18.19 -13.58 -13.31
N SER A 334 19.36 -12.98 -13.11
CA SER A 334 20.10 -13.14 -11.85
C SER A 334 19.43 -12.39 -10.70
N LEU A 335 19.30 -13.03 -9.54
CA LEU A 335 18.76 -12.42 -8.33
C LEU A 335 19.81 -11.54 -7.65
N LYS A 336 19.41 -10.32 -7.28
CA LYS A 336 20.25 -9.32 -6.61
C LYS A 336 19.58 -8.80 -5.35
N ALA A 337 20.37 -8.58 -4.30
CA ALA A 337 19.88 -7.95 -3.08
C ALA A 337 19.48 -6.50 -3.36
N ASN A 338 18.27 -6.12 -2.95
CA ASN A 338 17.88 -4.71 -2.98
C ASN A 338 18.59 -3.93 -1.86
N GLU A 339 18.54 -2.60 -1.93
CA GLU A 339 19.24 -1.75 -0.95
C GLU A 339 18.88 -2.06 0.51
N THR A 340 17.60 -2.31 0.78
CA THR A 340 17.13 -2.62 2.13
C THR A 340 17.76 -3.91 2.66
N MET A 341 17.92 -4.92 1.82
CA MET A 341 18.62 -6.17 2.18
C MET A 341 20.12 -5.91 2.41
N LEU A 342 20.76 -5.14 1.52
CA LEU A 342 22.18 -4.78 1.67
C LEU A 342 22.45 -4.04 2.99
N LYS A 343 21.56 -3.13 3.40
CA LYS A 343 21.63 -2.41 4.68
C LYS A 343 21.48 -3.32 5.89
N GLN A 344 20.67 -4.37 5.79
CA GLN A 344 20.51 -5.36 6.87
C GLN A 344 21.67 -6.37 6.92
N GLY A 345 22.34 -6.59 5.80
CA GLY A 345 23.50 -7.47 5.70
C GLY A 345 23.18 -8.91 6.13
N GLU A 346 24.15 -9.55 6.78
CA GLU A 346 24.10 -10.96 7.18
C GLU A 346 23.03 -11.29 8.23
N GLN A 347 22.47 -10.26 8.89
CA GLN A 347 21.36 -10.45 9.84
C GLN A 347 20.02 -10.69 9.13
N ASN A 348 19.95 -10.50 7.81
CA ASN A 348 18.72 -10.74 7.07
C ASN A 348 18.43 -12.24 6.92
N ARG A 349 17.22 -12.66 7.32
CA ARG A 349 16.78 -14.07 7.25
C ARG A 349 16.83 -14.67 5.85
N THR A 350 16.57 -13.87 4.82
CA THR A 350 16.65 -14.33 3.43
C THR A 350 18.11 -14.61 3.03
N VAL A 351 19.06 -13.79 3.50
CA VAL A 351 20.49 -14.00 3.25
C VAL A 351 20.93 -15.32 3.88
N GLN A 352 20.60 -15.53 5.15
CA GLN A 352 20.91 -16.77 5.88
C GLN A 352 20.29 -17.99 5.19
N TYR A 353 19.00 -17.92 4.88
CA TYR A 353 18.30 -18.99 4.18
C TYR A 353 18.94 -19.34 2.84
N VAL A 354 19.36 -18.34 2.06
CA VAL A 354 19.98 -18.56 0.76
C VAL A 354 21.38 -19.16 0.89
N GLN A 355 22.15 -18.72 1.87
CA GLN A 355 23.45 -19.31 2.19
C GLN A 355 23.30 -20.79 2.59
N ASP A 356 22.37 -21.08 3.51
CA ASP A 356 22.17 -22.44 4.02
C ASP A 356 21.61 -23.40 2.96
N ARG A 357 20.64 -22.95 2.16
CA ARG A 357 19.93 -23.83 1.21
C ARG A 357 20.62 -23.95 -0.15
N PHE A 358 21.29 -22.90 -0.60
CA PHE A 358 21.84 -22.85 -1.96
C PHE A 358 23.36 -22.70 -1.99
N ALA A 359 24.02 -22.52 -0.84
CA ALA A 359 25.44 -22.20 -0.75
C ALA A 359 25.82 -20.99 -1.65
N VAL A 360 24.95 -19.98 -1.63
CA VAL A 360 25.12 -18.71 -2.36
C VAL A 360 25.19 -17.59 -1.34
N ASN A 361 26.16 -16.68 -1.49
CA ASN A 361 26.21 -15.45 -0.70
C ASN A 361 25.64 -14.27 -1.51
N PRO A 362 24.37 -13.91 -1.33
CA PRO A 362 23.73 -12.87 -2.15
C PRO A 362 24.33 -11.47 -1.96
N LEU A 363 25.03 -11.23 -0.83
CA LEU A 363 25.64 -9.92 -0.54
C LEU A 363 26.98 -9.74 -1.27
N GLU A 364 27.76 -10.82 -1.44
CA GLU A 364 29.02 -10.78 -2.19
C GLU A 364 28.77 -10.59 -3.69
N ASN A 365 27.75 -11.26 -4.21
CA ASN A 365 27.35 -11.13 -5.62
C ASN A 365 26.93 -9.70 -5.99
N ALA A 366 26.40 -8.94 -5.03
CA ALA A 366 26.09 -7.52 -5.22
C ALA A 366 27.36 -6.66 -5.28
N ARG A 367 28.30 -6.88 -4.34
CA ARG A 367 29.57 -6.13 -4.24
C ARG A 367 30.52 -6.40 -5.41
N GLY A 368 30.54 -7.62 -5.95
CA GLY A 368 31.36 -7.97 -7.13
C GLY A 368 30.92 -7.23 -8.40
N GLN A 369 29.62 -6.97 -8.54
CA GLN A 369 29.06 -6.29 -9.72
C GLN A 369 29.23 -4.78 -9.68
N ASP A 370 29.18 -4.15 -8.50
CA ASP A 370 29.46 -2.72 -8.36
C ASP A 370 30.91 -2.41 -8.74
N LYS A 371 31.85 -3.26 -8.29
CA LYS A 371 33.26 -3.18 -8.73
C LYS A 371 33.43 -3.38 -10.24
N ALA A 372 32.67 -4.29 -10.85
CA ALA A 372 32.72 -4.51 -12.29
C ALA A 372 32.15 -3.31 -13.09
N LYS A 373 31.07 -2.68 -12.59
CA LYS A 373 30.50 -1.45 -13.17
C LYS A 373 31.44 -0.27 -13.02
N GLU A 374 32.08 -0.09 -11.86
CA GLU A 374 33.10 0.94 -11.64
C GLU A 374 34.30 0.74 -12.58
N ALA A 375 34.80 -0.49 -12.71
CA ALA A 375 35.88 -0.80 -13.65
C ALA A 375 35.50 -0.52 -15.12
N GLN A 376 34.24 -0.79 -15.50
CA GLN A 376 33.74 -0.45 -16.84
C GLN A 376 33.58 1.06 -17.06
N ALA A 377 33.14 1.81 -16.05
CA ALA A 377 33.02 3.27 -16.14
C ALA A 377 34.39 3.94 -16.29
N VAL A 378 35.39 3.47 -15.52
CA VAL A 378 36.78 3.93 -15.61
C VAL A 378 37.40 3.55 -16.97
N ALA A 379 37.13 2.35 -17.49
CA ALA A 379 37.62 1.93 -18.81
C ALA A 379 36.96 2.69 -19.98
N MET A 380 35.76 3.24 -19.80
CA MET A 380 35.07 4.09 -20.78
C MET A 380 35.41 5.58 -20.65
N GLY A 381 36.38 5.95 -19.82
CA GLY A 381 36.89 7.32 -19.70
C GLY A 381 35.89 8.29 -19.09
N ARG A 382 35.09 7.85 -18.11
CA ARG A 382 34.26 8.73 -17.27
C ARG A 382 34.86 8.90 -15.88
#